data_AF-A0A949IPZ3-F1
#
_entry.id   AF-A0A949IPZ3-F1
#
_cell.length_a   1.000
_cell.length_b   1.000
_cell.length_c   1.000
_cell.angle_alpha   90.00
_cell.angle_beta   90.00
_cell.angle_gamma   90.00
#
_symmetry.space_group_name_H-M   'P 1'
#
loop_
_entity.id
_entity.type
_entity.pdbx_description
1 polymer ?
#
loop_
_entity_poly.entity_id
_entity_poly.type
_entity_poly.pdbx_seq_one_letter_code
_entity_poly.pdbx_strand_id
1 'polypeptide(L)'
;MSGTITLTSAMRANLLSLQNTASELGTTQLALSTGNKVNSALDNPVNYFASQALSNRASSLSALLDGMGQAIQTLQATNQGITSITSLVHQLTSIANTAKTDLNNTTSVNTLETAGSSGLSSQLVGDL
;
A
#
# COMPACT_ATOMS: atom_id res chain seq x y z
N MET A 1 -12.42 -52.53 -59.53
CA MET A 1 -13.71 -52.47 -58.82
C MET A 1 -13.47 -51.78 -57.49
N SER A 2 -13.70 -50.47 -57.43
CA SER A 2 -13.71 -49.72 -56.16
C SER A 2 -14.97 -50.12 -55.43
N GLY A 3 -14.88 -51.10 -54.53
CA GLY A 3 -15.99 -51.49 -53.68
C GLY A 3 -16.39 -50.27 -52.85
N THR A 4 -17.55 -49.69 -53.15
CA THR A 4 -18.18 -48.67 -52.32
C THR A 4 -18.23 -49.21 -50.91
N ILE A 5 -17.32 -48.75 -50.03
CA ILE A 5 -17.36 -49.04 -48.61
C ILE A 5 -18.61 -48.34 -48.09
N THR A 6 -19.74 -49.02 -48.25
CA THR A 6 -21.02 -48.54 -47.78
C THR A 6 -20.99 -48.82 -46.29
N LEU A 7 -20.53 -47.86 -45.49
CA LEU A 7 -20.63 -47.97 -44.04
C LEU A 7 -22.07 -48.34 -43.72
N THR A 8 -22.27 -49.51 -43.10
CA THR A 8 -23.59 -49.90 -42.61
C THR A 8 -24.07 -48.81 -41.65
N SER A 9 -25.39 -48.57 -41.57
CA SER A 9 -25.94 -47.49 -40.72
C SER A 9 -25.43 -47.57 -39.27
N ALA A 10 -25.25 -48.79 -38.75
CA ALA A 10 -24.67 -49.07 -37.45
C ALA A 10 -23.21 -48.61 -37.30
N MET A 11 -22.36 -48.79 -38.32
CA MET A 11 -20.97 -48.31 -38.28
C MET A 11 -20.88 -46.79 -38.35
N ARG A 12 -21.75 -46.10 -39.10
CA ARG A 12 -21.81 -44.62 -39.07
C ARG A 12 -22.28 -44.10 -37.73
N ALA A 13 -23.27 -44.74 -37.11
CA ALA A 13 -23.76 -44.36 -35.80
C ALA A 13 -22.66 -44.52 -34.73
N ASN A 14 -21.90 -45.61 -34.78
CA ASN A 14 -20.76 -45.82 -33.89
C ASN A 14 -19.64 -44.79 -34.13
N LEU A 15 -19.28 -44.55 -35.39
CA LEU A 15 -18.26 -43.54 -35.74
C LEU A 15 -18.69 -42.12 -35.38
N LEU A 16 -19.98 -41.78 -35.51
CA LEU A 16 -20.53 -40.50 -35.09
C LEU A 16 -20.46 -40.35 -33.56
N SER A 17 -20.79 -41.42 -32.83
CA SER A 17 -20.64 -41.46 -31.37
C SER A 17 -19.18 -41.23 -30.95
N LEU A 18 -18.23 -41.95 -31.57
CA LEU A 18 -16.80 -41.78 -31.29
C LEU A 18 -16.28 -40.38 -31.65
N GLN A 19 -16.77 -39.78 -32.74
CA GLN A 19 -16.44 -38.40 -33.10
C GLN A 19 -16.98 -37.40 -32.07
N ASN A 20 -18.21 -37.58 -31.59
CA ASN A 20 -18.78 -36.75 -30.54
C ASN A 20 -17.98 -36.89 -29.24
N THR A 21 -17.65 -38.11 -28.82
CA THR A 21 -16.81 -38.37 -27.65
C THR A 21 -15.42 -37.76 -27.78
N ALA A 22 -14.79 -37.84 -28.96
CA ALA A 22 -13.49 -37.22 -29.20
C ALA A 22 -13.56 -35.68 -29.09
N SER A 23 -14.65 -35.08 -29.58
CA SER A 23 -14.90 -33.64 -29.45
C SER A 23 -15.13 -33.22 -28.00
N GLU A 24 -15.96 -33.95 -27.25
CA GLU A 24 -16.24 -33.70 -25.83
C GLU A 24 -15.00 -33.89 -24.95
N LEU A 25 -14.14 -34.85 -25.29
CA LEU A 25 -12.86 -35.04 -24.61
C LEU A 25 -11.93 -33.85 -24.87
N GLY A 26 -11.88 -33.35 -26.11
CA GLY A 26 -11.10 -32.15 -26.45
C GLY A 26 -11.55 -30.90 -25.68
N THR A 27 -12.86 -30.66 -25.57
CA THR A 27 -13.40 -29.52 -24.81
C THR A 27 -13.16 -29.66 -23.31
N THR A 28 -13.32 -30.86 -22.75
CA THR A 28 -13.05 -31.14 -21.34
C THR A 28 -11.57 -30.95 -21.02
N GLN A 29 -10.68 -31.41 -21.89
CA GLN A 29 -9.24 -31.24 -21.71
C GLN A 29 -8.83 -29.77 -21.76
N LEU A 30 -9.45 -28.97 -22.64
CA LEU A 30 -9.26 -27.53 -22.68
C LEU A 30 -9.77 -26.84 -21.41
N ALA A 31 -10.94 -27.22 -20.90
CA ALA A 31 -11.50 -26.69 -19.66
C ALA A 31 -10.62 -27.04 -18.45
N LEU A 32 -10.08 -28.26 -18.37
CA LEU A 32 -9.16 -28.67 -17.31
C LEU A 32 -7.82 -27.94 -17.40
N SER A 33 -7.28 -27.74 -18.62
CA SER A 33 -6.00 -27.04 -18.81
C SER A 33 -6.08 -25.55 -18.51
N THR A 34 -7.24 -24.93 -18.72
CA THR A 34 -7.44 -23.47 -18.53
C THR A 34 -8.11 -23.14 -17.20
N GLY A 35 -8.75 -24.13 -16.56
CA GLY A 35 -9.61 -23.92 -15.39
C GLY A 35 -10.92 -23.17 -15.70
N ASN A 36 -11.17 -22.82 -16.97
CA ASN A 36 -12.30 -22.01 -17.37
C ASN A 36 -13.42 -22.88 -17.95
N LYS A 37 -14.63 -22.68 -17.44
CA LYS A 37 -15.84 -23.33 -17.96
C LYS A 37 -16.20 -22.89 -19.38
N VAL A 38 -15.83 -21.67 -19.77
CA VAL A 38 -16.11 -21.09 -21.09
C VAL A 38 -14.81 -20.53 -21.65
N ASN A 39 -14.32 -21.14 -22.73
CA ASN A 39 -13.02 -20.80 -23.32
C ASN A 39 -13.12 -19.96 -24.59
N SER A 40 -14.30 -19.88 -25.19
CA SER A 40 -14.54 -19.15 -26.43
C SER A 40 -15.89 -18.46 -26.41
N ALA A 41 -15.99 -17.33 -27.11
CA ALA A 41 -17.24 -16.63 -27.36
C ALA A 41 -18.27 -17.50 -28.11
N LEU A 42 -17.82 -18.55 -28.81
CA LEU A 42 -18.69 -19.49 -29.50
C LEU A 42 -19.41 -20.47 -28.55
N ASP A 43 -18.82 -20.76 -27.39
CA ASP A 43 -19.40 -21.68 -26.40
C ASP A 43 -20.49 -20.98 -25.55
N ASN A 44 -20.18 -19.77 -25.05
CA ASN A 44 -21.19 -18.91 -24.45
C ASN A 44 -20.74 -17.43 -24.47
N PRO A 45 -21.32 -16.58 -25.35
CA PRO A 45 -20.86 -15.21 -25.51
C PRO A 45 -21.09 -14.37 -24.24
N VAL A 46 -22.24 -14.53 -23.57
CA VAL A 46 -22.58 -13.77 -22.35
C VAL A 46 -21.56 -14.03 -21.24
N ASN A 47 -21.27 -15.30 -20.98
CA ASN A 47 -20.35 -15.69 -19.92
C ASN A 47 -18.90 -15.36 -20.28
N TYR A 48 -18.49 -15.48 -21.55
CA TYR A 48 -17.14 -15.16 -22.00
C TYR A 48 -16.83 -13.66 -21.88
N PHE A 49 -17.75 -12.78 -22.29
CA PHE A 49 -17.52 -11.33 -22.16
C PHE A 49 -17.64 -10.85 -20.71
N ALA A 50 -18.53 -11.46 -19.91
CA ALA A 50 -18.62 -11.17 -18.48
C ALA A 50 -17.34 -11.57 -17.73
N SER A 51 -16.80 -12.76 -17.99
CA SER A 51 -15.54 -13.21 -17.39
C SER A 51 -14.36 -12.35 -17.84
N GLN A 52 -14.32 -11.93 -19.11
CA GLN A 52 -13.29 -11.00 -19.61
C GLN A 52 -13.36 -9.63 -18.91
N ALA A 53 -14.56 -9.07 -18.75
CA ALA A 53 -14.75 -7.81 -18.04
C ALA A 53 -14.32 -7.92 -16.57
N LEU A 54 -14.65 -9.04 -15.91
CA LEU A 54 -14.27 -9.32 -14.53
C LEU A 54 -12.75 -9.50 -14.38
N SER A 55 -12.11 -10.17 -15.33
CA SER A 55 -10.64 -10.33 -15.40
C SER A 55 -9.93 -8.97 -15.52
N ASN A 56 -10.40 -8.12 -16.44
CA ASN A 56 -9.86 -6.76 -16.59
C ASN A 56 -10.03 -5.93 -15.31
N ARG A 57 -11.18 -6.07 -14.63
CA ARG A 57 -11.42 -5.41 -13.34
C ARG A 57 -10.49 -5.93 -12.25
N ALA A 58 -10.29 -7.23 -12.16
CA ALA A 58 -9.36 -7.84 -11.21
C ALA A 58 -7.94 -7.34 -11.43
N SER A 59 -7.43 -7.31 -12.67
CA SER A 59 -6.11 -6.74 -12.98
C SER A 59 -6.00 -5.27 -12.58
N SER A 60 -7.05 -4.47 -12.85
CA SER A 60 -7.08 -3.07 -12.43
C SER A 60 -7.06 -2.91 -10.90
N LEU A 61 -7.78 -3.78 -10.18
CA LEU A 61 -7.77 -3.80 -8.72
C LEU A 61 -6.42 -4.25 -8.16
N SER A 62 -5.72 -5.20 -8.79
CA SER A 62 -4.36 -5.60 -8.41
C SER A 62 -3.37 -4.45 -8.58
N ALA A 63 -3.45 -3.70 -9.68
CA ALA A 63 -2.62 -2.51 -9.88
C ALA A 63 -2.93 -1.41 -8.84
N LEU A 64 -4.21 -1.19 -8.54
CA LEU A 64 -4.62 -0.28 -7.47
C LEU A 64 -4.11 -0.72 -6.11
N LEU A 65 -4.18 -2.02 -5.80
CA LEU A 65 -3.71 -2.58 -4.53
C LEU A 65 -2.21 -2.40 -4.35
N ASP A 66 -1.42 -2.57 -5.40
CA ASP A 66 0.02 -2.29 -5.39
C ASP A 66 0.30 -0.80 -5.11
N GLY A 67 -0.38 0.09 -5.84
CA GLY A 67 -0.28 1.53 -5.63
C GLY A 67 -0.70 1.95 -4.21
N MET A 68 -1.74 1.32 -3.65
CA MET A 68 -2.14 1.52 -2.26
C MET A 68 -1.09 0.98 -1.27
N GLY A 69 -0.45 -0.15 -1.57
CA GLY A 69 0.66 -0.69 -0.78
C GLY A 69 1.84 0.26 -0.71
N GLN A 70 2.21 0.87 -1.84
CA GLN A 70 3.23 1.92 -1.91
C GLN A 70 2.80 3.17 -1.13
N ALA A 71 1.55 3.62 -1.30
CA ALA A 71 1.03 4.77 -0.57
C ALA A 71 1.01 4.54 0.95
N ILE A 72 0.67 3.34 1.41
CA ILE A 72 0.71 2.96 2.83
C ILE A 72 2.14 3.03 3.37
N GLN A 73 3.14 2.55 2.62
CA GLN A 73 4.55 2.67 3.02
C GLN A 73 4.98 4.14 3.12
N THR A 74 4.61 4.97 2.14
CA THR A 74 4.85 6.42 2.20
C THR A 74 4.19 7.05 3.43
N LEU A 75 2.93 6.74 3.70
CA LEU A 75 2.20 7.25 4.85
C LEU A 75 2.84 6.79 6.18
N GLN A 76 3.33 5.55 6.27
CA GLN A 76 4.08 5.09 7.45
C GLN A 76 5.37 5.88 7.65
N ALA A 77 6.15 6.09 6.59
CA ALA A 77 7.35 6.91 6.64
C ALA A 77 7.03 8.36 7.04
N THR A 78 5.97 8.95 6.49
CA THR A 78 5.47 10.28 6.88
C THR A 78 5.05 10.32 8.34
N ASN A 79 4.34 9.31 8.84
CA ASN A 79 3.93 9.22 10.25
C ASN A 79 5.14 9.19 11.19
N GLN A 80 6.17 8.41 10.84
CA GLN A 80 7.44 8.39 11.57
C GLN A 80 8.14 9.76 11.51
N GLY A 81 8.16 10.40 10.33
CA GLY A 81 8.70 11.74 10.14
C GLY A 81 8.01 12.79 11.03
N ILE A 82 6.68 12.80 11.07
CA ILE A 82 5.89 13.71 11.92
C ILE A 82 6.17 13.47 13.40
N THR A 83 6.28 12.20 13.81
CA THR A 83 6.65 11.84 15.19
C THR A 83 8.02 12.43 15.56
N SER A 84 9.02 12.24 14.71
CA SER A 84 10.36 12.82 14.92
C SER A 84 10.33 14.35 14.99
N ILE A 85 9.59 15.02 14.10
CA ILE A 85 9.41 16.48 14.15
C ILE A 85 8.78 16.91 15.47
N THR A 86 7.75 16.20 15.93
CA THR A 86 7.08 16.50 17.20
C THR A 86 8.05 16.37 18.38
N SER A 87 8.86 15.30 18.41
CA SER A 87 9.91 15.14 19.41
C SER A 87 10.94 16.27 19.36
N LEU A 88 11.36 16.72 18.18
CA LEU A 88 12.26 17.85 18.03
C LEU A 88 11.65 19.15 18.57
N VAL A 89 10.37 19.42 18.29
CA VAL A 89 9.67 20.60 18.84
C VAL A 89 9.62 20.55 20.37
N HIS A 90 9.38 19.39 20.97
CA HIS A 90 9.44 19.24 22.43
C HIS A 90 10.85 19.50 22.99
N GLN A 91 11.89 18.98 22.34
CA GLN A 91 13.28 19.23 22.74
C GLN A 91 13.63 20.72 22.62
N LEU A 92 13.27 21.37 21.51
CA LEU A 92 13.47 22.81 21.31
C LEU A 92 12.74 23.65 22.36
N THR A 93 11.50 23.27 22.71
CA THR A 93 10.74 23.95 23.78
C THR A 93 11.44 23.80 25.14
N SER A 94 11.97 22.61 25.44
CA SER A 94 12.76 22.39 26.66
C SER A 94 14.00 23.28 26.69
N ILE A 95 14.77 23.29 25.60
CA ILE A 95 15.97 24.13 25.45
C ILE A 95 15.61 25.62 25.60
N ALA A 96 14.52 26.08 24.97
CA ALA A 96 14.05 27.46 25.07
C ALA A 96 13.67 27.84 26.52
N ASN A 97 13.03 26.92 27.26
CA ASN A 97 12.71 27.13 28.68
C ASN A 97 13.97 27.16 29.56
N THR A 98 14.93 26.27 29.32
CA THR A 98 16.24 26.28 30.00
C THR A 98 16.96 27.60 29.73
N ALA A 99 17.09 28.01 28.46
CA ALA A 99 17.73 29.26 28.08
C ALA A 99 17.05 30.49 28.71
N LYS A 100 15.72 30.51 28.78
CA LYS A 100 14.96 31.56 29.48
C LYS A 100 15.27 31.59 30.98
N THR A 101 15.37 30.42 31.61
CA THR A 101 15.69 30.31 33.04
C THR A 101 17.12 30.78 33.32
N ASP A 102 18.08 30.38 32.49
CA ASP A 102 19.48 30.81 32.59
C ASP A 102 19.62 32.33 32.44
N LEU A 103 18.94 32.93 31.45
CA LEU A 103 18.89 34.38 31.26
C LEU A 103 18.35 35.14 32.48
N ASN A 104 17.27 34.64 33.09
CA ASN A 104 16.70 35.23 34.29
C ASN A 104 17.67 35.13 35.48
N ASN A 105 18.42 34.03 35.59
CA ASN A 105 19.44 33.85 36.61
C ASN A 105 20.60 34.84 36.42
N THR A 106 21.13 34.98 35.21
CA THR A 106 22.19 35.97 34.91
C THR A 106 21.75 37.39 35.20
N THR A 107 20.51 37.75 34.85
CA THR A 107 19.97 39.10 35.15
C THR A 107 19.86 39.32 36.66
N SER A 108 19.48 38.30 37.43
CA SER A 108 19.40 38.37 38.90
C SER A 108 20.78 38.49 39.55
N VAL A 109 21.81 37.87 38.99
CA VAL A 109 23.21 38.03 39.45
C VAL A 109 23.69 39.47 39.19
N ASN A 110 23.45 40.02 38.00
CA ASN A 110 23.82 41.40 37.68
C ASN A 110 23.13 42.45 38.56
N THR A 111 21.87 42.24 38.94
CA THR A 111 21.17 43.16 39.87
C THR A 111 21.66 43.02 41.30
N LEU A 112 22.02 41.82 41.76
CA LEU A 112 22.66 41.60 43.06
C LEU A 112 24.07 42.22 43.15
N GLU A 113 24.89 42.12 42.10
CA GLU A 113 26.22 42.75 42.09
C GLU A 113 26.12 44.28 42.13
N THR A 114 25.15 44.85 41.39
CA THR A 114 24.90 46.30 41.39
C THR A 114 24.39 46.76 42.77
N ALA A 115 23.46 46.03 43.39
CA ALA A 115 22.95 46.31 44.73
C ALA A 115 24.04 46.16 45.83
N GLY A 116 24.87 45.11 45.74
CA GLY A 116 25.99 44.87 46.66
C GLY A 116 27.06 45.97 46.62
N SER A 117 27.36 46.51 45.42
CA SER A 117 28.29 47.64 45.28
C SER A 117 27.74 48.96 45.85
N SER A 118 26.43 49.23 45.65
CA SER A 118 25.77 50.43 46.20
C SER A 118 25.64 50.41 47.73
N GLY A 119 25.50 49.22 48.33
CA GLY A 119 25.47 49.04 49.79
C GLY A 119 26.82 49.30 50.46
N LEU A 120 27.93 48.91 49.81
CA LEU A 120 29.29 49.13 50.33
C LEU A 120 29.71 50.61 50.25
N SER A 121 29.34 51.33 49.19
CA SER A 121 29.59 52.78 49.08
C SER A 121 28.83 53.62 50.10
N SER A 122 27.68 53.14 50.59
CA SER A 122 26.91 53.82 51.64
C SER A 122 27.50 53.65 53.04
N GLN A 123 28.28 52.59 53.30
CA GLN A 123 28.89 52.33 54.61
C GLN A 123 30.20 53.12 54.82
N LEU A 124 30.88 53.55 53.76
CA LEU A 124 32.15 54.27 53.87
C LEU A 124 32.00 55.80 54.01
N VAL A 125 30.83 56.36 53.67
CA VAL A 125 30.55 57.82 53.79
C VAL A 125 29.88 58.18 55.13
N GLY A 126 29.49 57.19 55.93
CA GLY A 126 28.79 57.39 57.21
C GLY A 126 29.67 57.46 58.47
N ASP A 127 31.00 57.31 58.35
CA ASP A 127 31.91 57.20 59.50
C ASP A 127 33.09 58.21 59.46
N LEU A 128 32.85 59.39 58.89
CA LEU A 128 33.72 60.58 59.00
C LEU A 128 32.89 61.81 59.41
#